data_AF-A0A9D7GTU8-F1
#
_entry.id   AF-A0A9D7GTU8-F1
#
_cell.length_a   1.000
_cell.length_b   1.000
_cell.length_c   1.000
_cell.angle_alpha   90.00
_cell.angle_beta   90.00
_cell.angle_gamma   90.00
#
_symmetry.space_group_name_H-M   'P 1'
#
loop_
_entity.id
_entity.type
_entity.pdbx_description
1 polymer ?
#
loop_
_entity_poly.entity_id
_entity_poly.type
_entity_poly.pdbx_seq_one_letter_code
_entity_poly.pdbx_strand_id
1 'polypeptide(L)'
;MAFIRGTHTEASIWRYFRGEGDGFTFRDRNGICEAMILANADRIVELFLALAEHLPPAVTVAIEDLRSGDRWEGEDQALVDARDAVARLKGALASSGGVEFSLVGADDQLTLTANLEIFVYARTDRWLYLLQGKGLRRRGQLRARSWRLSAGEFAAAPTTSAAVKEAADRLGLTPARAGSP
;
A
#
# COMPACT_ATOMS: atom_id res chain seq x y z
N MET A 1 -10.88 41.43 -21.76
CA MET A 1 -10.91 39.96 -21.58
C MET A 1 -9.75 39.57 -20.69
N ALA A 2 -10.01 39.17 -19.45
CA ALA A 2 -8.97 38.75 -18.51
C ALA A 2 -8.99 37.22 -18.41
N PHE A 3 -7.89 36.59 -18.83
CA PHE A 3 -7.66 35.15 -18.65
C PHE A 3 -7.31 34.89 -17.19
N ILE A 4 -8.21 34.23 -16.46
CA ILE A 4 -7.91 33.70 -15.13
C ILE A 4 -7.02 32.47 -15.34
N ARG A 5 -5.71 32.61 -15.12
CA ARG A 5 -4.80 31.47 -14.94
C ARG A 5 -5.25 30.74 -13.68
N GLY A 6 -5.83 29.55 -13.84
CA GLY A 6 -6.07 28.65 -12.73
C GLY A 6 -4.78 28.41 -11.96
N THR A 7 -4.81 28.56 -10.65
CA THR A 7 -3.80 28.00 -9.76
C THR A 7 -3.95 26.48 -9.81
N HIS A 8 -3.38 25.85 -10.83
CA HIS A 8 -3.06 24.44 -10.78
C HIS A 8 -1.96 24.32 -9.74
N THR A 9 -2.37 24.13 -8.48
CA THR A 9 -1.46 23.72 -7.41
C THR A 9 -1.02 22.32 -7.77
N GLU A 10 0.01 22.24 -8.61
CA GLU A 10 0.77 21.02 -8.87
C GLU A 10 1.58 20.74 -7.59
N ALA A 11 0.88 20.44 -6.50
CA ALA A 11 1.49 19.91 -5.29
C ALA A 11 1.91 18.49 -5.64
N SER A 12 3.08 18.38 -6.27
CA SER A 12 3.76 17.11 -6.46
C SER A 12 4.12 16.58 -5.07
N ILE A 13 3.20 15.77 -4.52
CA ILE A 13 3.32 15.02 -3.26
C ILE A 13 4.66 14.24 -3.23
N TRP A 14 5.22 13.98 -4.42
CA TRP A 14 6.46 13.27 -4.74
C TRP A 14 7.77 13.94 -4.33
N ARG A 15 7.81 15.27 -4.11
CA ARG A 15 9.08 15.96 -3.76
C ARG A 15 9.67 15.53 -2.41
N TYR A 16 8.91 14.83 -1.56
CA TYR A 16 9.33 14.43 -0.22
C TYR A 16 9.89 13.01 -0.10
N PHE A 17 9.83 12.18 -1.16
CA PHE A 17 10.46 10.85 -1.17
C PHE A 17 11.98 10.88 -1.36
N ARG A 18 12.60 12.06 -1.32
CA ARG A 18 14.04 12.27 -1.50
C ARG A 18 14.74 12.57 -0.17
N GLY A 19 14.76 11.62 0.77
CA GLY A 19 15.49 11.79 2.03
C GLY A 19 15.88 10.48 2.71
N GLU A 20 17.20 10.26 2.85
CA GLU A 20 17.91 9.31 3.75
C GLU A 20 17.43 7.84 3.85
N GLY A 21 17.20 7.21 2.70
CA GLY A 21 17.33 5.76 2.53
C GLY A 21 16.17 4.92 3.05
N ASP A 22 15.98 3.78 2.39
CA ASP A 22 14.94 2.82 2.73
C ASP A 22 15.17 2.28 4.14
N GLY A 23 14.10 2.17 4.91
CA GLY A 23 14.19 1.80 6.31
C GLY A 23 12.86 1.38 6.89
N PHE A 24 12.92 0.84 8.10
CA PHE A 24 11.75 0.37 8.80
C PHE A 24 11.80 0.70 10.29
N THR A 25 10.64 0.88 10.91
CA THR A 25 10.48 0.74 12.36
C THR A 25 9.94 -0.65 12.67
N PHE A 26 10.25 -1.17 13.85
CA PHE A 26 9.73 -2.44 14.34
C PHE A 26 9.42 -2.33 15.82
N ARG A 27 8.22 -2.76 16.22
CA ARG A 27 7.71 -2.72 17.59
C ARG A 27 6.99 -4.03 17.89
N ASP A 28 7.09 -4.48 19.13
CA ASP A 28 6.22 -5.53 19.67
C ASP A 28 5.24 -4.85 20.62
N ARG A 29 3.95 -5.07 20.40
CA ARG A 29 2.86 -4.55 21.23
C ARG A 29 1.88 -5.68 21.52
N ASN A 30 1.82 -6.08 22.79
CA ASN A 30 0.85 -7.08 23.28
C ASN A 30 0.87 -8.40 22.48
N GLY A 31 2.06 -8.85 22.04
CA GLY A 31 2.22 -10.09 21.28
C GLY A 31 1.91 -9.95 19.78
N ILE A 32 1.74 -8.72 19.28
CA ILE A 32 1.70 -8.41 17.86
C ILE A 32 2.93 -7.58 17.50
N CYS A 33 3.72 -8.13 16.58
CA CYS A 33 4.82 -7.45 15.94
C CYS A 33 4.28 -6.52 14.85
N GLU A 34 4.61 -5.25 14.95
CA GLU A 34 4.27 -4.19 13.99
C GLU A 34 5.56 -3.70 13.31
N ALA A 35 5.60 -3.76 11.99
CA ALA A 35 6.63 -3.12 11.19
C ALA A 35 6.02 -2.06 10.28
N MET A 36 6.71 -0.94 10.14
CA MET A 36 6.37 0.10 9.17
C MET A 36 7.59 0.36 8.32
N ILE A 37 7.44 0.29 7.00
CA ILE A 37 8.51 0.41 6.03
C ILE A 37 8.26 1.64 5.16
N LEU A 38 9.31 2.43 4.97
CA LEU A 38 9.34 3.53 4.03
C LEU A 38 10.49 3.34 3.04
N ALA A 39 10.20 3.63 1.79
CA ALA A 39 11.15 3.65 0.68
C ALA A 39 10.66 4.68 -0.35
N ASN A 40 11.41 4.89 -1.42
CA ASN A 40 10.89 5.66 -2.56
C ASN A 40 9.75 4.89 -3.26
N ALA A 41 8.95 5.61 -4.06
CA ALA A 41 7.69 5.13 -4.61
C ALA A 41 7.79 3.86 -5.48
N ASP A 42 8.79 3.75 -6.35
CA ASP A 42 8.99 2.53 -7.14
C ASP A 42 9.44 1.37 -6.26
N ARG A 43 10.42 1.65 -5.39
CA ARG A 43 11.02 0.64 -4.52
C ARG A 43 10.04 0.11 -3.48
N ILE A 44 9.12 0.92 -2.95
CA ILE A 44 8.17 0.45 -1.95
C ILE A 44 7.17 -0.54 -2.55
N VAL A 45 6.75 -0.34 -3.81
CA VAL A 45 5.89 -1.33 -4.50
C VAL A 45 6.67 -2.61 -4.80
N GLU A 46 7.94 -2.51 -5.21
CA GLU A 46 8.81 -3.69 -5.38
C GLU A 46 9.04 -4.45 -4.06
N LEU A 47 9.29 -3.73 -2.98
CA LEU A 47 9.43 -4.31 -1.64
C LEU A 47 8.15 -5.01 -1.22
N PHE A 48 6.98 -4.42 -1.46
CA PHE A 48 5.70 -5.07 -1.17
C PHE A 48 5.57 -6.41 -1.93
N LEU A 49 5.84 -6.44 -3.24
CA LEU A 49 5.80 -7.66 -4.04
C LEU A 49 6.79 -8.73 -3.59
N ALA A 50 7.99 -8.32 -3.14
CA ALA A 50 9.03 -9.21 -2.63
C ALA A 50 8.76 -9.70 -1.20
N LEU A 51 8.07 -8.91 -0.39
CA LEU A 51 7.66 -9.26 0.97
C LEU A 51 6.43 -10.17 0.96
N ALA A 52 5.53 -9.99 0.00
CA ALA A 52 4.36 -10.82 -0.21
C ALA A 52 4.71 -12.31 -0.44
N GLU A 53 5.91 -12.62 -0.95
CA GLU A 53 6.41 -14.01 -1.09
C GLU A 53 6.49 -14.78 0.23
N HIS A 54 6.48 -14.07 1.36
CA HIS A 54 6.57 -14.67 2.68
C HIS A 54 5.21 -14.90 3.33
N LEU A 55 4.11 -14.64 2.62
CA LEU A 55 2.75 -14.95 3.03
C LEU A 55 2.35 -16.39 2.62
N PRO A 56 1.31 -16.97 3.24
CA PRO A 56 0.77 -18.25 2.81
C PRO A 56 0.22 -18.19 1.36
N PRO A 57 0.11 -19.35 0.68
CA PRO A 57 -0.33 -19.41 -0.72
C PRO A 57 -1.78 -18.99 -0.95
N ALA A 58 -2.62 -19.01 0.09
CA ALA A 58 -3.99 -18.49 0.07
C ALA A 58 -4.11 -17.34 1.08
N VAL A 59 -4.69 -16.22 0.65
CA VAL A 59 -4.80 -14.98 1.43
C VAL A 59 -6.15 -14.31 1.20
N THR A 60 -6.63 -13.57 2.20
CA THR A 60 -7.67 -12.58 1.96
C THR A 60 -7.04 -11.34 1.33
N VAL A 61 -7.67 -10.84 0.27
CA VAL A 61 -7.24 -9.63 -0.45
C VAL A 61 -8.29 -8.55 -0.21
N ALA A 62 -7.84 -7.37 0.22
CA ALA A 62 -8.65 -6.18 0.27
C ALA A 62 -7.99 -5.04 -0.51
N ILE A 63 -8.77 -4.34 -1.31
CA ILE A 63 -8.34 -3.21 -2.14
C ILE A 63 -9.26 -2.03 -1.84
N GLU A 64 -8.68 -0.86 -1.61
CA GLU A 64 -9.44 0.39 -1.47
C GLU A 64 -8.84 1.47 -2.37
N ASP A 65 -9.65 2.05 -3.27
CA ASP A 65 -9.27 3.25 -4.00
C ASP A 65 -9.82 4.48 -3.27
N LEU A 66 -8.95 5.19 -2.54
CA LEU A 66 -9.33 6.36 -1.74
C LEU A 66 -9.79 7.55 -2.62
N ARG A 67 -9.58 7.50 -3.94
CA ARG A 67 -10.09 8.52 -4.87
C ARG A 67 -11.57 8.38 -5.12
N SER A 68 -12.04 7.15 -5.38
CA SER A 68 -13.46 6.88 -5.65
C SER A 68 -14.22 6.51 -4.38
N GLY A 69 -13.52 6.04 -3.34
CA GLY A 69 -14.12 5.42 -2.17
C GLY A 69 -14.58 3.99 -2.42
N ASP A 70 -14.26 3.41 -3.58
CA ASP A 70 -14.59 2.03 -3.88
C ASP A 70 -13.67 1.09 -3.10
N ARG A 71 -14.27 0.01 -2.59
CA ARG A 71 -13.57 -1.02 -1.86
C ARG A 71 -13.99 -2.40 -2.34
N TRP A 72 -13.02 -3.31 -2.42
CA TRP A 72 -13.22 -4.70 -2.80
C TRP A 72 -12.55 -5.63 -1.82
N GLU A 73 -13.16 -6.80 -1.61
CA GLU A 73 -12.65 -7.85 -0.74
C GLU A 73 -12.94 -9.23 -1.30
N GLY A 74 -12.01 -10.16 -1.09
CA GLY A 74 -12.16 -11.56 -1.45
C GLY A 74 -11.30 -12.43 -0.55
N GLU A 75 -11.89 -13.51 -0.06
CA GLU A 75 -11.21 -14.51 0.77
C GLU A 75 -10.57 -15.60 -0.10
N ASP A 76 -9.65 -16.38 0.48
CA ASP A 76 -9.01 -17.55 -0.13
C ASP A 76 -8.43 -17.32 -1.54
N GLN A 77 -7.93 -16.11 -1.80
CA GLN A 77 -7.30 -15.76 -3.06
C GLN A 77 -5.92 -16.40 -3.18
N ALA A 78 -5.61 -16.92 -4.36
CA ALA A 78 -4.27 -17.40 -4.65
C ALA A 78 -3.27 -16.24 -4.58
N LEU A 79 -2.26 -16.35 -3.73
CA LEU A 79 -1.25 -15.31 -3.53
C LEU A 79 -0.55 -14.93 -4.85
N VAL A 80 -0.34 -15.91 -5.75
CA VAL A 80 0.27 -15.66 -7.06
C VAL A 80 -0.56 -14.69 -7.91
N ASP A 81 -1.89 -14.82 -7.90
CA ASP A 81 -2.79 -13.98 -8.68
C ASP A 81 -2.87 -12.58 -8.06
N ALA A 82 -2.96 -12.50 -6.73
CA ALA A 82 -2.94 -11.22 -6.01
C ALA A 82 -1.63 -10.45 -6.27
N ARG A 83 -0.49 -11.15 -6.31
CA ARG A 83 0.81 -10.56 -6.65
C ARG A 83 0.89 -10.12 -8.10
N ASP A 84 0.37 -10.90 -9.05
CA ASP A 84 0.31 -10.51 -10.47
C ASP A 84 -0.55 -9.26 -10.67
N ALA A 85 -1.68 -9.16 -9.97
CA ALA A 85 -2.54 -7.97 -9.99
C ALA A 85 -1.77 -6.72 -9.56
N VAL A 86 -1.04 -6.78 -8.44
CA VAL A 86 -0.22 -5.66 -7.95
C VAL A 86 0.95 -5.36 -8.89
N ALA A 87 1.60 -6.39 -9.44
CA ALA A 87 2.71 -6.23 -10.38
C ALA A 87 2.28 -5.45 -11.64
N ARG A 88 1.09 -5.73 -12.17
CA ARG A 88 0.51 -4.98 -13.30
C ARG A 88 0.18 -3.53 -12.96
N LEU A 89 -0.18 -3.26 -11.69
CA LEU A 89 -0.49 -1.92 -11.21
C LEU A 89 0.74 -1.12 -10.78
N LYS A 90 1.93 -1.73 -10.74
CA LYS A 90 3.16 -1.13 -10.17
C LYS A 90 3.40 0.31 -10.63
N GLY A 91 3.43 0.54 -11.94
CA GLY A 91 3.72 1.86 -12.49
C GLY A 91 2.66 2.90 -12.12
N ALA A 92 1.39 2.50 -12.10
CA ALA A 92 0.28 3.37 -11.69
C ALA A 92 0.37 3.69 -10.19
N LEU A 93 0.58 2.68 -9.34
CA LEU A 93 0.71 2.86 -7.89
C LEU A 93 1.89 3.77 -7.54
N ALA A 94 3.07 3.52 -8.10
CA ALA A 94 4.27 4.33 -7.84
C ALA A 94 4.11 5.78 -8.33
N SER A 95 3.34 6.02 -9.39
CA SER A 95 3.16 7.35 -9.98
C SER A 95 2.03 8.16 -9.35
N SER A 96 1.00 7.51 -8.81
CA SER A 96 -0.20 8.19 -8.31
C SER A 96 -0.48 7.96 -6.83
N GLY A 97 -0.04 6.85 -6.23
CA GLY A 97 -0.51 6.41 -4.91
C GLY A 97 -2.04 6.32 -4.87
N GLY A 98 -2.65 6.54 -3.71
CA GLY A 98 -4.10 6.68 -3.51
C GLY A 98 -4.88 5.37 -3.48
N VAL A 99 -4.20 4.24 -3.54
CA VAL A 99 -4.80 2.90 -3.48
C VAL A 99 -4.14 2.14 -2.34
N GLU A 100 -4.96 1.59 -1.46
CA GLU A 100 -4.52 0.65 -0.43
C GLU A 100 -4.72 -0.79 -0.90
N PHE A 101 -3.72 -1.63 -0.67
CA PHE A 101 -3.74 -3.05 -1.01
C PHE A 101 -3.29 -3.86 0.21
N SER A 102 -4.18 -4.69 0.75
CA SER A 102 -3.93 -5.51 1.92
C SER A 102 -3.99 -6.99 1.56
N LEU A 103 -2.96 -7.73 2.00
CA LEU A 103 -2.89 -9.18 1.93
C LEU A 103 -2.89 -9.72 3.35
N VAL A 104 -3.89 -10.53 3.69
CA VAL A 104 -4.08 -11.08 5.04
C VAL A 104 -3.97 -12.59 4.99
N GLY A 105 -2.93 -13.13 5.63
CA GLY A 105 -2.78 -14.55 5.89
C GLY A 105 -3.29 -14.93 7.28
N ALA A 106 -3.05 -16.17 7.71
CA ALA A 106 -3.50 -16.66 9.01
C ALA A 106 -2.82 -15.95 10.20
N ASP A 107 -1.53 -15.66 10.09
CA ASP A 107 -0.70 -15.14 11.19
C ASP A 107 -0.15 -13.73 10.93
N ASP A 108 -0.28 -13.24 9.70
CA ASP A 108 0.33 -11.99 9.27
C ASP A 108 -0.56 -11.22 8.28
N GLN A 109 -0.47 -9.90 8.34
CA GLN A 109 -1.02 -8.97 7.37
C GLN A 109 0.12 -8.13 6.79
N LEU A 110 0.09 -7.95 5.47
CA LEU A 110 0.97 -7.06 4.73
C LEU A 110 0.11 -6.07 3.95
N THR A 111 0.26 -4.78 4.23
CA THR A 111 -0.53 -3.71 3.60
C THR A 111 0.39 -2.69 2.95
N LEU A 112 0.17 -2.42 1.66
CA LEU A 112 0.67 -1.23 0.97
C LEU A 112 -0.40 -0.14 1.08
N THR A 113 -0.11 0.93 1.79
CA THR A 113 -1.07 2.02 2.00
C THR A 113 -1.18 2.93 0.78
N ALA A 114 -2.26 3.70 0.72
CA ALA A 114 -2.46 4.73 -0.29
C ALA A 114 -1.33 5.79 -0.35
N ASN A 115 -0.58 5.97 0.75
CA ASN A 115 0.57 6.88 0.83
C ASN A 115 1.89 6.24 0.40
N LEU A 116 1.86 5.00 -0.09
CA LEU A 116 3.05 4.22 -0.43
C LEU A 116 3.97 4.01 0.77
N GLU A 117 3.37 3.54 1.86
CA GLU A 117 4.03 3.00 3.05
C GLU A 117 3.66 1.52 3.14
N ILE A 118 4.53 0.66 3.67
CA ILE A 118 4.13 -0.72 3.98
C ILE A 118 3.95 -0.87 5.48
N PHE A 119 2.84 -1.47 5.88
CA PHE A 119 2.62 -1.96 7.23
C PHE A 119 2.62 -3.48 7.24
N VAL A 120 3.22 -4.03 8.29
CA VAL A 120 3.16 -5.45 8.62
C VAL A 120 2.63 -5.59 10.04
N TYR A 121 1.62 -6.43 10.21
CA TYR A 121 1.20 -6.92 11.51
C TYR A 121 1.38 -8.42 11.55
N ALA A 122 2.05 -8.96 12.56
CA ALA A 122 2.36 -10.38 12.63
C ALA A 122 2.37 -10.90 14.06
N ARG A 123 2.07 -12.18 14.25
CA ARG A 123 2.19 -12.84 15.57
C ARG A 123 3.62 -13.19 15.97
N THR A 124 4.57 -13.09 15.04
CA THR A 124 5.97 -13.47 15.26
C THR A 124 6.93 -12.36 14.80
N ASP A 125 8.15 -12.38 15.33
CA ASP A 125 9.19 -11.41 15.00
C ASP A 125 9.92 -11.71 13.67
N ARG A 126 9.50 -12.74 12.92
CA ARG A 126 10.14 -13.17 11.66
C ARG A 126 10.39 -12.03 10.67
N TRP A 127 9.47 -11.05 10.64
CA TRP A 127 9.54 -9.89 9.75
C TRP A 127 10.70 -8.96 10.07
N LEU A 128 11.18 -8.89 11.32
CA LEU A 128 12.38 -8.14 11.67
C LEU A 128 13.57 -8.64 10.84
N TYR A 129 13.75 -9.96 10.78
CA TYR A 129 14.87 -10.59 10.07
C TYR A 129 14.69 -10.54 8.55
N LEU A 130 13.45 -10.71 8.05
CA LEU A 130 13.16 -10.56 6.62
C LEU A 130 13.50 -9.15 6.12
N LEU A 131 13.09 -8.12 6.86
CA LEU A 131 13.35 -6.72 6.49
C LEU A 131 14.85 -6.40 6.51
N GLN A 132 15.58 -6.89 7.52
CA GLN A 132 17.05 -6.80 7.56
C GLN A 132 17.70 -7.52 6.38
N GLY A 133 17.21 -8.71 6.03
CA GLY A 133 17.67 -9.48 4.87
C GLY A 133 17.44 -8.79 3.52
N LYS A 134 16.42 -7.93 3.41
CA LYS A 134 16.19 -7.07 2.22
C LYS A 134 17.08 -5.81 2.22
N GLY A 135 18.03 -5.70 3.15
CA GLY A 135 18.98 -4.58 3.25
C GLY A 135 18.39 -3.31 3.85
N LEU A 136 17.20 -3.39 4.46
CA LEU A 136 16.57 -2.24 5.11
C LEU A 136 17.21 -2.00 6.48
N ARG A 137 17.38 -0.72 6.82
CA ARG A 137 17.92 -0.33 8.13
C ARG A 137 16.79 -0.08 9.11
N ARG A 138 16.90 -0.68 10.31
CA ARG A 138 16.00 -0.35 11.42
C ARG A 138 16.25 1.09 11.86
N ARG A 139 15.19 1.87 12.02
CA ARG A 139 15.22 3.24 12.52
C ARG A 139 14.41 3.34 13.82
N GLY A 140 14.79 4.26 14.70
CA GLY A 140 14.04 4.51 15.93
C GLY A 140 12.69 5.18 15.65
N GLN A 141 12.63 6.00 14.60
CA GLN A 141 11.42 6.65 14.13
C GLN A 141 11.50 6.85 12.61
N LEU A 142 10.34 6.77 11.97
CA LEU A 142 10.12 7.15 10.59
C LEU A 142 9.02 8.23 10.58
N ARG A 143 9.11 9.19 9.67
CA ARG A 143 8.08 10.24 9.52
C ARG A 143 6.96 9.71 8.63
N ALA A 144 6.04 8.95 9.21
CA ALA A 144 4.84 8.48 8.52
C ALA A 144 3.82 9.61 8.29
N ARG A 145 3.08 9.55 7.19
CA ARG A 145 1.97 10.47 6.87
C ARG A 145 0.59 9.92 7.25
N SER A 146 0.51 8.66 7.69
CA SER A 146 -0.68 7.80 7.74
C SER A 146 -1.89 8.25 8.58
N TRP A 147 -1.88 9.38 9.28
CA TRP A 147 -2.91 9.69 10.27
C TRP A 147 -3.97 10.74 9.84
N ARG A 148 -3.96 11.21 8.58
CA ARG A 148 -4.89 12.27 8.13
C ARG A 148 -5.38 12.18 6.68
N LEU A 149 -5.52 10.99 6.11
CA LEU A 149 -6.06 10.90 4.74
C LEU A 149 -7.58 11.13 4.74
N SER A 150 -8.03 12.08 3.92
CA SER A 150 -9.44 12.21 3.53
C SER A 150 -9.59 12.05 2.02
N ALA A 151 -10.77 11.61 1.59
CA ALA A 151 -11.15 11.62 0.17
C ALA A 151 -10.99 13.06 -0.37
N GLY A 152 -10.02 13.27 -1.27
CA GLY A 152 -9.68 14.58 -1.84
C GLY A 152 -8.19 14.97 -1.75
N GLU A 153 -7.36 14.24 -1.00
CA GLU A 153 -5.91 14.53 -0.95
C GLU A 153 -5.13 14.00 -2.17
N PHE A 154 -5.66 13.00 -2.87
CA PHE A 154 -5.06 12.44 -4.07
C PHE A 154 -5.57 13.14 -5.32
N ALA A 155 -4.65 13.57 -6.20
CA ALA A 155 -5.00 14.07 -7.51
C ALA A 155 -5.78 13.00 -8.31
N ALA A 156 -6.71 13.45 -9.16
CA ALA A 156 -7.48 12.57 -10.03
C ALA A 156 -6.54 11.72 -10.89
N ALA A 157 -6.76 10.40 -10.88
CA ALA A 157 -6.00 9.43 -11.66
C ALA A 157 -6.97 8.38 -12.24
N PRO A 158 -7.84 8.77 -13.20
CA PRO A 158 -8.91 7.90 -13.70
C PRO A 158 -8.39 6.61 -14.34
N THR A 159 -7.20 6.65 -14.94
CA THR A 159 -6.52 5.46 -15.48
C THR A 159 -6.09 4.50 -14.38
N THR A 160 -5.58 4.99 -13.26
CA THR A 160 -5.26 4.17 -12.08
C THR A 160 -6.53 3.55 -11.50
N SER A 161 -7.58 4.34 -11.26
CA SER A 161 -8.85 3.85 -10.72
C SER A 161 -9.50 2.79 -11.60
N ALA A 162 -9.49 2.98 -12.93
CA ALA A 162 -9.99 1.99 -13.88
C ALA A 162 -9.15 0.69 -13.85
N ALA A 163 -7.82 0.81 -13.79
CA ALA A 163 -6.94 -0.36 -13.72
C ALA A 163 -7.10 -1.14 -12.41
N VAL A 164 -7.35 -0.44 -11.29
CA VAL A 164 -7.64 -1.06 -9.99
C VAL A 164 -8.95 -1.83 -10.04
N LYS A 165 -10.01 -1.22 -10.59
CA LYS A 165 -11.30 -1.90 -10.78
C LYS A 165 -11.13 -3.16 -11.63
N GLU A 166 -10.42 -3.06 -12.75
CA GLU A 166 -10.14 -4.22 -13.62
C GLU A 166 -9.35 -5.31 -12.88
N ALA A 167 -8.39 -4.94 -12.03
CA ALA A 167 -7.64 -5.88 -11.21
C ALA A 167 -8.54 -6.58 -10.17
N ALA A 168 -9.44 -5.84 -9.52
CA ALA A 168 -10.42 -6.40 -8.59
C ALA A 168 -11.38 -7.36 -9.30
N ASP A 169 -11.88 -7.00 -10.49
CA ASP A 169 -12.75 -7.84 -11.30
C ASP A 169 -12.02 -9.13 -11.75
N ARG A 170 -10.74 -9.05 -12.15
CA ARG A 170 -9.93 -10.23 -12.54
C ARG A 170 -9.65 -11.18 -11.37
N LEU A 171 -9.49 -10.64 -10.16
CA LEU A 171 -9.38 -11.42 -8.94
C LEU A 171 -10.73 -11.95 -8.45
N GLY A 172 -11.85 -11.57 -9.08
CA GLY A 172 -13.19 -11.96 -8.63
C GLY A 172 -13.56 -11.39 -7.26
N LEU A 173 -12.98 -10.25 -6.87
CA LEU A 173 -13.27 -9.62 -5.58
C LEU A 173 -14.67 -9.02 -5.58
N THR A 174 -15.31 -9.04 -4.41
CA THR A 174 -16.64 -8.48 -4.22
C THR A 174 -16.57 -7.05 -3.69
N PRO A 175 -17.48 -6.15 -4.09
CA PRO A 175 -17.56 -4.82 -3.46
C PRO A 175 -17.81 -4.95 -1.96
N ALA A 176 -16.87 -4.44 -1.16
CA ALA A 176 -17.05 -4.38 0.28
C ALA A 176 -18.04 -3.26 0.60
N ARG A 177 -19.02 -3.52 1.47
CA ARG A 177 -19.90 -2.45 1.95
C ARG A 177 -19.05 -1.46 2.74
N ALA A 178 -19.28 -0.17 2.54
CA ALA A 178 -18.73 0.86 3.41
C ALA A 178 -19.13 0.52 4.85
N GLY A 179 -18.15 0.14 5.67
CA GLY A 179 -18.35 0.00 7.10
C GLY A 179 -18.68 1.38 7.66
N SER A 180 -19.87 1.53 8.25
CA SER A 180 -20.20 2.68 9.09
C SER A 180 -19.12 2.89 10.16
N PRO A 181 -18.82 4.16 10.50
CA PRO A 181 -17.77 4.52 11.46
C PRO A 181 -17.92 3.87 12.84
#